data_AF-A0A971WU98-F1
#
_entry.id   AF-A0A971WU98-F1
#
_cell.length_a   1.000
_cell.length_b   1.000
_cell.length_c   1.000
_cell.angle_alpha   90.00
_cell.angle_beta   90.00
_cell.angle_gamma   90.00
#
_symmetry.space_group_name_H-M   'P 1'
#
loop_
_entity.id
_entity.type
_entity.pdbx_description
1 polymer ?
#
loop_
_entity_poly.entity_id
_entity_poly.type
_entity_poly.pdbx_seq_one_letter_code
_entity_poly.pdbx_strand_id
1 'polypeptide(L)'
;MTNKRYFTYSLTLICIAVAAYFYLFGGMSNQGLLADVFGWVGRIRTLSHFGYRCPLCGGTRSFIYMFSGNIKASLHHSFFGTFLFLYLYLSLPLRCAITFGHENRAGKLLVRLDSWFENNVIWLIFLGALVQITLDYVGLFHWAA
;
A
#
# COMPACT_ATOMS: atom_id res chain seq x y z
N MET A 1 25.40 -0.63 15.72
CA MET A 1 25.61 -0.60 14.25
C MET A 1 24.26 -0.38 13.59
N THR A 2 24.15 0.57 12.65
CA THR A 2 22.88 0.87 11.97
C THR A 2 22.55 -0.22 10.95
N ASN A 3 21.37 -0.83 11.06
CA ASN A 3 20.93 -1.84 10.08
C ASN A 3 20.48 -1.16 8.79
N LYS A 4 21.35 -1.16 7.76
CA LYS A 4 21.15 -0.44 6.49
C LYS A 4 19.83 -0.80 5.80
N ARG A 5 19.40 -2.06 5.86
CA ARG A 5 18.14 -2.52 5.24
C ARG A 5 16.92 -1.88 5.90
N TYR A 6 16.86 -1.91 7.23
CA TYR A 6 15.73 -1.34 7.99
C TYR A 6 15.74 0.19 7.97
N PHE A 7 16.91 0.81 7.85
CA PHE A 7 17.02 2.23 7.56
C PHE A 7 16.32 2.58 6.23
N THR A 8 16.65 1.85 5.16
CA THR A 8 15.98 2.05 3.85
C THR A 8 14.48 1.84 3.95
N TYR A 9 14.02 0.76 4.59
CA TYR A 9 12.58 0.49 4.73
C TYR A 9 11.85 1.62 5.48
N SER A 10 12.42 2.08 6.59
CA SER A 10 11.83 3.17 7.37
C SER A 10 11.80 4.47 6.58
N LEU A 11 12.89 4.81 5.88
CA LEU A 11 12.97 6.00 5.04
C LEU A 11 11.97 5.96 3.89
N THR A 12 11.86 4.83 3.18
CA THR A 12 10.89 4.65 2.09
C THR A 12 9.46 4.83 2.58
N LEU A 13 9.10 4.27 3.75
CA LEU A 13 7.76 4.44 4.33
C LEU A 13 7.46 5.89 4.71
N ILE A 14 8.46 6.62 5.23
CA ILE A 14 8.34 8.06 5.51
C ILE A 14 8.14 8.84 4.21
N CYS A 15 8.94 8.58 3.16
CA CYS A 15 8.79 9.24 1.87
C CYS A 15 7.42 8.98 1.23
N ILE A 16 6.90 7.74 1.30
CA ILE A 16 5.55 7.40 0.82
C ILE A 16 4.49 8.17 1.59
N ALA A 17 4.62 8.28 2.92
CA ALA A 17 3.68 9.03 3.74
C ALA A 17 3.69 10.52 3.38
N VAL A 18 4.88 11.11 3.25
CA VAL A 18 5.05 12.50 2.83
C VAL A 18 4.39 12.72 1.46
N ALA A 19 4.68 11.86 0.48
CA ALA A 19 4.07 11.95 -0.85
C ALA A 19 2.54 11.85 -0.81
N ALA A 20 1.98 10.95 0.02
CA ALA A 20 0.54 10.84 0.18
C ALA A 20 -0.09 12.07 0.85
N TYR A 21 0.56 12.63 1.87
CA TYR A 21 0.13 13.89 2.50
C TYR A 21 0.19 15.07 1.52
N PHE A 22 1.25 15.17 0.71
CA PHE A 22 1.31 16.15 -0.38
C PHE A 22 0.17 15.97 -1.39
N TYR A 23 -0.17 14.74 -1.75
CA TYR A 23 -1.30 14.45 -2.63
C TYR A 23 -2.64 14.87 -2.03
N LEU A 24 -2.87 14.60 -0.74
CA LEU A 24 -4.12 14.89 -0.04
C LEU A 24 -4.30 16.38 0.31
N PHE A 25 -3.25 17.04 0.78
CA PHE A 25 -3.32 18.41 1.32
C PHE A 25 -2.76 19.47 0.35
N GLY A 26 -1.88 19.10 -0.57
CA GLY A 26 -1.17 20.04 -1.44
C GLY A 26 -2.00 20.60 -2.61
N GLY A 27 -3.29 20.30 -2.71
CA GLY A 27 -4.15 20.78 -3.80
C GLY A 27 -3.75 20.31 -5.20
N MET A 28 -2.80 19.37 -5.30
CA MET A 28 -2.28 18.86 -6.57
C MET A 28 -3.32 18.10 -7.41
N SER A 29 -4.37 17.58 -6.78
CA SER A 29 -5.52 17.01 -7.51
C SER A 29 -6.26 18.05 -8.36
N ASN A 30 -6.12 19.34 -8.04
CA ASN A 30 -6.84 20.45 -8.65
C ASN A 30 -5.94 21.38 -9.49
N GLN A 31 -4.65 21.06 -9.66
CA GLN A 31 -3.76 21.81 -10.54
C GLN A 31 -3.84 21.22 -11.95
N GLY A 32 -4.54 21.92 -12.85
CA GLY A 32 -5.04 21.38 -14.14
C GLY A 32 -4.02 20.61 -15.00
N LEU A 33 -2.76 21.05 -15.04
CA LEU A 33 -1.74 20.42 -15.88
C LEU A 33 -1.30 19.03 -15.35
N LEU A 34 -1.26 18.85 -14.02
CA LEU A 34 -0.98 17.56 -13.40
C LEU A 34 -2.21 16.64 -13.45
N ALA A 35 -3.41 17.19 -13.26
CA ALA A 35 -4.66 16.45 -13.36
C ALA A 35 -4.84 15.81 -14.76
N ASP A 36 -4.50 16.55 -15.82
CA ASP A 36 -4.53 16.04 -17.19
C ASP A 36 -3.52 14.92 -17.41
N VAL A 37 -2.28 15.07 -16.94
CA VAL A 37 -1.25 14.03 -17.04
C VAL A 37 -1.67 12.76 -16.29
N PHE A 38 -2.18 12.89 -15.06
CA PHE A 38 -2.69 11.73 -14.30
C PHE A 38 -3.92 11.11 -14.95
N GLY A 39 -4.78 11.89 -15.61
CA GLY A 39 -5.90 11.41 -16.41
C GLY A 39 -5.46 10.57 -17.61
N TRP A 40 -4.44 11.02 -18.34
CA TRP A 40 -3.85 10.26 -19.45
C TRP A 40 -3.20 8.95 -18.98
N VAL A 41 -2.43 8.98 -17.90
CA VAL A 41 -1.87 7.77 -17.28
C VAL A 41 -2.98 6.82 -16.84
N GLY A 42 -4.08 7.34 -16.29
CA GLY A 42 -5.27 6.57 -15.93
C GLY A 42 -5.90 5.86 -17.12
N ARG A 43 -6.01 6.52 -18.28
CA ARG A 43 -6.54 5.94 -19.52
C ARG A 43 -5.62 4.87 -20.10
N ILE A 44 -4.32 5.13 -20.18
CA ILE A 44 -3.32 4.15 -20.62
C ILE A 44 -3.41 2.90 -19.75
N ARG A 45 -3.45 3.07 -18.41
CA ARG A 45 -3.61 1.98 -17.46
C ARG A 45 -4.86 1.14 -17.72
N THR A 46 -6.02 1.76 -17.95
CA THR A 46 -7.27 1.03 -18.23
C THR A 46 -7.17 0.22 -19.52
N LEU A 47 -6.54 0.78 -20.56
CA LEU A 47 -6.28 0.09 -21.83
C LEU A 47 -5.30 -1.08 -21.65
N SER A 48 -4.19 -0.87 -20.93
CA SER A 48 -3.18 -1.89 -20.65
C SER A 48 -3.73 -3.08 -19.85
N HIS A 49 -4.78 -2.85 -19.06
CA HIS A 49 -5.41 -3.92 -18.28
C HIS A 49 -6.68 -4.50 -18.93
N PHE A 50 -7.06 -4.10 -20.16
CA PHE A 50 -8.30 -4.57 -20.80
C PHE A 50 -9.55 -4.42 -19.92
N GLY A 51 -9.62 -3.36 -19.11
CA GLY A 51 -10.71 -3.17 -18.14
C GLY A 51 -10.64 -4.04 -16.88
N TYR A 52 -9.63 -4.90 -16.74
CA TYR A 52 -9.35 -5.63 -15.50
C TYR A 52 -8.85 -4.67 -14.42
N ARG A 53 -9.38 -4.84 -13.21
CA ARG A 53 -8.99 -4.04 -12.05
C ARG A 53 -7.67 -4.57 -11.49
N CYS A 54 -6.59 -3.80 -11.62
CA CYS A 54 -5.28 -4.24 -11.15
C CYS A 54 -5.19 -4.16 -9.60
N PRO A 55 -4.88 -5.26 -8.89
CA PRO A 55 -4.82 -5.29 -7.43
C PRO A 55 -3.72 -4.38 -6.88
N LEU A 56 -2.61 -4.19 -7.61
CA LEU A 56 -1.53 -3.27 -7.23
C LEU A 56 -1.94 -1.80 -7.39
N CYS A 57 -2.68 -1.47 -8.46
CA CYS A 57 -3.21 -0.13 -8.64
C CYS A 57 -4.28 0.22 -7.62
N GLY A 58 -5.12 -0.76 -7.26
CA GLY A 58 -6.02 -0.68 -6.11
C GLY A 58 -5.24 -0.50 -4.81
N GLY A 59 -4.06 -1.13 -4.68
CA GLY A 59 -3.14 -0.97 -3.56
C GLY A 59 -2.70 0.47 -3.35
N THR A 60 -2.23 1.15 -4.38
CA THR A 60 -1.85 2.57 -4.27
C THR A 60 -3.03 3.45 -3.84
N ARG A 61 -4.22 3.24 -4.40
CA ARG A 61 -5.44 3.95 -3.99
C ARG A 61 -5.81 3.66 -2.54
N SER A 62 -5.69 2.40 -2.12
CA SER A 62 -5.96 1.98 -0.75
C SER A 62 -5.06 2.69 0.26
N PHE A 63 -3.78 2.93 -0.07
CA PHE A 63 -2.85 3.70 0.76
C PHE A 63 -3.29 5.16 0.91
N ILE A 64 -3.70 5.81 -0.19
CA ILE A 64 -4.20 7.19 -0.15
C ILE A 64 -5.45 7.29 0.75
N TYR A 65 -6.39 6.35 0.62
CA TYR A 65 -7.58 6.31 1.49
C TYR A 65 -7.25 6.00 2.95
N MET A 66 -6.23 5.19 3.23
CA MET A 66 -5.76 4.98 4.61
C MET A 66 -5.18 6.26 5.21
N PHE A 67 -4.39 7.01 4.43
CA PHE A 67 -3.84 8.29 4.88
C PHE A 67 -4.91 9.37 5.10
N SER A 68 -6.04 9.32 4.39
CA SER A 68 -7.19 10.19 4.64
C SER A 68 -8.12 9.68 5.75
N GLY A 69 -7.79 8.55 6.39
CA GLY A 69 -8.59 7.95 7.47
C GLY A 69 -9.81 7.16 7.00
N ASN A 70 -10.03 6.99 5.69
CA ASN A 70 -11.17 6.27 5.15
C ASN A 70 -10.85 4.78 4.91
N ILE A 71 -10.86 4.00 5.99
CA ILE A 71 -10.58 2.55 5.96
C ILE A 71 -11.59 1.81 5.08
N LYS A 72 -12.88 2.20 5.14
CA LYS A 72 -13.93 1.56 4.35
C LYS A 72 -13.64 1.66 2.86
N ALA A 73 -13.37 2.88 2.35
CA ALA A 73 -13.00 3.07 0.96
C ALA A 73 -11.71 2.33 0.60
N SER A 74 -10.71 2.33 1.48
CA SER A 74 -9.45 1.61 1.27
C SER A 74 -9.67 0.12 0.98
N LEU A 75 -10.49 -0.54 1.80
CA LEU A 75 -10.82 -1.97 1.65
C LEU A 75 -11.48 -2.25 0.31
N HIS A 76 -12.41 -1.39 -0.13
CA HIS A 76 -13.08 -1.49 -1.43
C HIS A 76 -12.11 -1.41 -2.61
N HIS A 77 -10.97 -0.72 -2.48
CA HIS A 77 -9.96 -0.68 -3.53
C HIS A 77 -9.01 -1.88 -3.48
N SER A 78 -8.43 -2.23 -2.32
CA SER A 78 -7.52 -3.37 -2.21
C SER A 78 -7.43 -3.89 -0.79
N PHE A 79 -7.94 -5.10 -0.54
CA PHE A 79 -7.72 -5.78 0.75
C PHE A 79 -6.24 -5.95 1.03
N PHE A 80 -5.49 -6.46 0.05
CA PHE A 80 -4.05 -6.62 0.18
C PHE A 80 -3.38 -5.29 0.51
N GLY A 81 -3.72 -4.22 -0.21
CA GLY A 81 -3.17 -2.88 0.03
C GLY A 81 -3.52 -2.33 1.41
N THR A 82 -4.76 -2.47 1.88
CA THR A 82 -5.17 -2.02 3.22
C THR A 82 -4.41 -2.77 4.32
N PHE A 83 -4.34 -4.10 4.24
CA PHE A 83 -3.62 -4.89 5.24
C PHE A 83 -2.11 -4.67 5.19
N LEU A 84 -1.54 -4.51 4.00
CA LEU A 84 -0.14 -4.17 3.81
C LEU A 84 0.17 -2.79 4.41
N PHE A 85 -0.70 -1.81 4.21
CA PHE A 85 -0.56 -0.49 4.83
C PHE A 85 -0.51 -0.61 6.36
N LEU A 86 -1.50 -1.29 6.95
CA LEU A 86 -1.56 -1.50 8.39
C LEU A 86 -0.30 -2.19 8.89
N TYR A 87 0.13 -3.26 8.24
CA TYR A 87 1.36 -3.96 8.59
C TYR A 87 2.58 -3.04 8.56
N LEU A 88 2.79 -2.31 7.47
CA LEU A 88 3.98 -1.47 7.28
C LEU A 88 4.01 -0.28 8.26
N TYR A 89 2.90 0.42 8.45
CA TYR A 89 2.85 1.62 9.29
C TYR A 89 2.69 1.31 10.78
N LEU A 90 1.98 0.25 11.17
CA LEU A 90 1.95 -0.19 12.57
C LEU A 90 3.31 -0.77 13.00
N SER A 91 4.04 -1.43 12.09
CA SER A 91 5.39 -1.92 12.38
C SER A 91 6.49 -0.86 12.29
N LEU A 92 6.18 0.35 11.80
CA LEU A 92 7.18 1.41 11.59
C LEU A 92 7.98 1.77 12.87
N PRO A 93 7.38 1.95 14.06
CA PRO A 93 8.15 2.23 15.28
C PRO A 93 9.17 1.12 15.59
N LEU A 94 8.80 -0.13 15.33
CA LEU A 94 9.65 -1.29 15.53
C LEU A 94 10.77 -1.37 14.48
N ARG A 95 10.50 -1.01 13.22
CA ARG A 95 11.53 -0.87 12.16
C ARG A 95 12.54 0.21 12.50
N CYS A 96 12.09 1.35 13.04
CA CYS A 96 12.96 2.40 13.54
C CYS A 96 13.83 1.88 14.70
N ALA A 97 13.26 1.17 15.66
CA ALA A 97 14.01 0.58 16.77
C ALA A 97 15.11 -0.40 16.29
N ILE A 98 14.80 -1.28 15.34
CA ILE A 98 15.78 -2.20 14.72
C ILE A 98 16.88 -1.43 13.98
N THR A 99 16.52 -0.33 13.31
CA THR A 99 17.48 0.51 12.59
C THR A 99 18.57 1.04 13.51
N PHE A 100 18.21 1.48 14.72
CA PHE A 100 19.15 1.95 15.74
C PHE A 100 19.83 0.83 16.54
N GLY A 101 19.61 -0.43 16.17
CA GLY A 101 20.25 -1.60 16.79
C GLY A 101 19.60 -2.04 18.10
N HIS A 102 18.33 -1.69 18.34
CA HIS A 102 17.61 -2.18 19.50
C HIS A 102 17.18 -3.63 19.29
N GLU A 103 17.71 -4.54 20.10
CA GLU A 103 17.41 -5.96 20.03
C GLU A 103 16.28 -6.34 20.99
N ASN A 104 15.06 -6.45 20.47
CA ASN A 104 13.91 -6.95 21.23
C ASN A 104 13.29 -8.19 20.54
N ARG A 105 12.55 -9.00 21.32
CA ARG A 105 11.86 -10.21 20.81
C ARG A 105 10.89 -9.86 19.68
N ALA A 106 10.18 -8.73 19.81
CA ALA A 106 9.26 -8.22 18.80
C ALA A 106 9.99 -7.92 17.48
N GLY A 107 11.17 -7.30 17.52
CA GLY A 107 11.96 -6.97 16.35
C GLY A 107 12.51 -8.21 15.65
N LYS A 108 12.93 -9.24 16.41
CA LYS A 108 13.29 -10.54 15.83
C LYS A 108 12.10 -11.22 15.13
N LEU A 109 10.89 -11.11 15.71
CA LEU A 109 9.66 -11.58 15.05
C LEU A 109 9.37 -10.78 13.78
N LEU A 110 9.48 -9.45 13.83
CA LEU A 110 9.27 -8.59 12.66
C LEU A 110 10.23 -8.95 11.52
N VAL A 111 11.51 -9.19 11.84
CA VAL A 111 12.49 -9.60 10.82
C VAL A 111 12.12 -10.91 10.14
N ARG A 112 11.59 -11.88 10.89
CA ARG A 112 11.10 -13.14 10.32
C ARG A 112 9.85 -12.92 9.47
N LEU A 113 8.91 -12.11 9.94
CA LEU A 113 7.70 -11.78 9.19
C LEU A 113 8.04 -11.05 7.89
N ASP A 114 8.96 -10.08 7.92
CA ASP A 114 9.43 -9.36 6.74
C ASP A 114 10.05 -10.31 5.72
N SER A 115 10.92 -11.22 6.16
CA SER A 115 11.51 -12.23 5.28
C SER A 115 10.45 -13.17 4.69
N TRP A 116 9.43 -13.55 5.47
CA TRP A 116 8.33 -14.37 4.98
C TRP A 116 7.48 -13.60 3.96
N PHE A 117 7.16 -12.33 4.23
CA PHE A 117 6.42 -11.47 3.31
C PHE A 117 7.16 -11.29 1.99
N GLU A 118 8.47 -11.02 2.02
CA GLU A 118 9.28 -10.85 0.82
C GLU A 118 9.27 -12.11 -0.07
N ASN A 119 9.39 -13.28 0.55
CA ASN A 119 9.38 -14.56 -0.18
C ASN A 119 8.00 -14.93 -0.73
N ASN A 120 6.92 -14.40 -0.16
CA ASN A 120 5.55 -14.78 -0.49
C ASN A 120 4.73 -13.64 -1.12
N VAL A 121 5.33 -12.48 -1.42
CA VAL A 121 4.60 -11.27 -1.82
C VAL A 121 3.70 -11.49 -3.04
N ILE A 122 4.18 -12.24 -4.04
CA ILE A 122 3.42 -12.54 -5.27
C ILE A 122 2.19 -13.39 -4.94
N TRP A 123 2.36 -14.42 -4.10
CA TRP A 123 1.26 -15.27 -3.64
C TRP A 123 0.24 -14.50 -2.83
N LEU A 124 0.69 -13.58 -1.97
CA LEU A 124 -0.20 -12.74 -1.16
C LEU A 124 -1.01 -11.77 -2.02
N ILE A 125 -0.41 -11.18 -3.05
CA ILE A 125 -1.12 -10.34 -4.03
C ILE A 125 -2.17 -11.19 -4.77
N PHE A 126 -1.80 -12.38 -5.24
CA PHE A 126 -2.70 -13.27 -5.95
C PHE A 126 -3.88 -13.72 -5.09
N LEU A 127 -3.62 -14.16 -3.85
CA LEU A 127 -4.64 -14.56 -2.89
C LEU A 127 -5.56 -13.39 -2.55
N GLY A 128 -5.00 -12.20 -2.29
CA GLY A 128 -5.78 -10.99 -2.03
C GLY A 128 -6.70 -10.61 -3.19
N ALA A 129 -6.22 -10.75 -4.43
CA ALA A 129 -7.02 -10.52 -5.62
C ALA A 129 -8.15 -11.55 -5.76
N LEU A 130 -7.87 -12.85 -5.56
CA LEU A 130 -8.90 -13.90 -5.60
C LEU A 130 -9.99 -13.66 -4.55
N VAL A 131 -9.60 -13.29 -3.33
CA VAL A 131 -10.56 -12.99 -2.26
C VAL A 131 -11.44 -11.79 -2.64
N GLN A 132 -10.85 -10.72 -3.18
CA GLN A 132 -11.62 -9.55 -3.64
C GLN A 132 -12.58 -9.89 -4.78
N ILE A 133 -12.13 -10.63 -5.79
CA ILE A 133 -12.96 -11.06 -6.92
C ILE A 133 -14.12 -11.93 -6.41
N THR A 134 -13.83 -12.87 -5.50
CA THR A 134 -14.85 -13.76 -4.94
C THR A 134 -15.90 -12.96 -4.16
N LEU A 135 -15.48 -11.99 -3.35
CA LEU A 135 -16.40 -11.17 -2.55
C LEU A 135 -17.22 -10.20 -3.39
N ASP A 136 -16.67 -9.69 -4.50
CA ASP A 136 -17.40 -8.89 -5.49
C ASP A 136 -18.43 -9.74 -6.23
N TYR A 137 -18.05 -10.97 -6.64
CA TYR A 137 -18.94 -11.91 -7.32
C TYR A 137 -20.13 -12.36 -6.46
N VAL A 138 -19.91 -12.61 -5.16
CA VAL A 138 -20.97 -12.99 -4.21
C VAL A 138 -21.82 -11.78 -3.78
N GLY A 139 -21.45 -10.56 -4.18
CA GLY A 139 -22.18 -9.33 -3.86
C GLY A 139 -22.03 -8.87 -2.40
N LEU A 140 -21.11 -9.48 -1.64
CA LEU A 140 -20.84 -9.11 -0.25
C LEU A 140 -19.98 -7.84 -0.16
N PHE A 141 -19.09 -7.63 -1.13
CA PHE A 141 -18.14 -6.52 -1.07
C PHE A 141 -17.73 -6.03 -2.46
N HIS A 142 -18.16 -4.82 -2.82
CA HIS A 142 -17.85 -4.26 -4.13
C HIS A 142 -16.36 -3.95 -4.28
N TRP A 143 -15.75 -4.41 -5.36
CA TRP A 143 -14.39 -4.07 -5.71
C TRP A 143 -14.34 -2.79 -6.54
N ALA A 144 -13.79 -1.70 -6.00
CA ALA A 144 -13.78 -0.37 -6.63
C ALA A 144 -12.43 0.00 -7.29
N ALA A 145 -11.50 -0.95 -7.42
CA ALA A 145 -10.13 -0.71 -7.91
C ALA A 145 -10.04 0.01 -9.27
#